data_AF-A0A2V8Q7M1-F1
#
_entry.id   AF-A0A2V8Q7M1-F1
#
_cell.length_a   1.000
_cell.length_b   1.000
_cell.length_c   1.000
_cell.angle_alpha   90.00
_cell.angle_beta   90.00
_cell.angle_gamma   90.00
#
_symmetry.space_group_name_H-M   'P 1'
#
loop_
_entity.id
_entity.type
_entity.pdbx_description
1 polymer ?
#
loop_
_entity_poly.entity_id
_entity_poly.type
_entity_poly.pdbx_seq_one_letter_code
_entity_poly.pdbx_strand_id
1 'polypeptide(L)'
;MTKINMDAYLRRINYSGSREPTAETLRALQVAHLRSVPFENLSIHAGEPIVLTDKALFRKIVEKRRGGFCYEVNGLFAALLRALGFEVTMLAAGVAKKSRSDSNTPLVVSDLTENDFGPVFDHLT
;
A
#
# COMPACT_ATOMS: atom_id res chain seq x y z
N MET A 1 -4.00 12.87 12.97
CA MET A 1 -3.80 11.50 12.46
C MET A 1 -4.96 10.63 12.90
N THR A 2 -5.68 10.04 11.96
CA THR A 2 -6.77 9.10 12.29
C THR A 2 -6.13 7.76 12.63
N LYS A 3 -6.27 7.32 13.87
CA LYS A 3 -5.71 6.05 14.34
C LYS A 3 -6.49 4.90 13.67
N ILE A 4 -5.83 4.08 12.85
CA ILE A 4 -6.45 2.91 12.23
C ILE A 4 -6.75 1.84 13.30
N ASN A 5 -7.78 1.01 13.09
CA ASN A 5 -8.04 -0.13 13.96
C ASN A 5 -7.05 -1.27 13.63
N MET A 6 -5.93 -1.30 14.35
CA MET A 6 -4.85 -2.27 14.15
C MET A 6 -5.34 -3.71 14.31
N ASP A 7 -6.18 -4.01 15.31
CA ASP A 7 -6.61 -5.39 15.56
C ASP A 7 -7.41 -5.96 14.40
N ALA A 8 -8.31 -5.16 13.81
CA ALA A 8 -9.05 -5.56 12.61
C ALA A 8 -8.14 -5.77 11.40
N TYR A 9 -7.11 -4.94 11.24
CA TYR A 9 -6.11 -5.11 10.20
C TYR A 9 -5.30 -6.40 10.38
N LEU A 10 -4.74 -6.61 11.58
CA LEU A 10 -3.92 -7.79 11.89
C LEU A 10 -4.75 -9.07 11.70
N ARG A 11 -6.04 -9.06 12.07
CA ARG A 11 -6.98 -10.14 11.73
C ARG A 11 -7.17 -10.30 10.22
N ARG A 12 -7.31 -9.21 9.45
CA ARG A 12 -7.46 -9.26 7.98
C ARG A 12 -6.29 -9.95 7.30
N ILE A 13 -5.07 -9.76 7.82
CA ILE A 13 -3.84 -10.37 7.28
C ILE A 13 -3.42 -11.66 7.98
N ASN A 14 -4.27 -12.19 8.88
CA ASN A 14 -4.00 -13.40 9.66
C ASN A 14 -2.65 -13.35 10.42
N TYR A 15 -2.37 -12.20 11.05
CA TYR A 15 -1.14 -11.99 11.83
C TYR A 15 -1.44 -11.93 13.32
N SER A 16 -0.75 -12.77 14.10
CA SER A 16 -0.87 -12.86 15.56
C SER A 16 0.49 -12.77 16.28
N GLY A 17 1.53 -12.31 15.57
CA GLY A 17 2.90 -12.19 16.11
C GLY A 17 3.12 -10.91 16.92
N SER A 18 4.41 -10.59 17.12
CA SER A 18 4.85 -9.37 17.82
C SER A 18 4.33 -8.09 17.16
N ARG A 19 4.11 -7.05 17.95
CA ARG A 19 3.74 -5.71 17.48
C ARG A 19 4.87 -4.70 17.64
N GLU A 20 6.00 -5.14 18.18
CA GLU A 20 7.17 -4.29 18.39
C GLU A 20 7.80 -3.89 17.05
N PRO A 21 8.28 -2.65 16.90
CA PRO A 21 8.79 -2.12 15.64
C PRO A 21 10.21 -2.64 15.32
N THR A 22 10.33 -3.95 15.11
CA THR A 22 11.59 -4.63 14.76
C THR A 22 11.61 -5.11 13.31
N ALA A 23 12.79 -5.42 12.80
CA ALA A 23 12.96 -5.96 11.45
C ALA A 23 12.24 -7.32 11.28
N GLU A 24 12.22 -8.15 12.31
CA GLU A 24 11.53 -9.44 12.34
C GLU A 24 10.01 -9.24 12.22
N THR A 25 9.46 -8.31 13.01
CA THR A 25 8.04 -7.94 12.94
C THR A 25 7.68 -7.40 11.57
N LEU A 26 8.47 -6.47 11.02
CA LEU A 26 8.24 -5.89 9.69
C LEU A 26 8.18 -6.97 8.60
N ARG A 27 9.16 -7.88 8.59
CA ARG A 27 9.20 -8.99 7.63
C ARG A 27 7.97 -9.88 7.75
N ALA A 28 7.58 -10.22 8.98
CA ALA A 28 6.45 -11.11 9.23
C ALA A 28 5.11 -10.45 8.83
N LEU A 29 4.94 -9.15 9.12
CA LEU A 29 3.80 -8.35 8.69
C LEU A 29 3.72 -8.26 7.16
N GLN A 30 4.83 -8.01 6.48
CA GLN A 30 4.89 -7.93 5.02
C GLN A 30 4.47 -9.25 4.37
N VAL A 31 5.00 -10.37 4.85
CA VAL A 31 4.63 -11.71 4.35
C VAL A 31 3.15 -12.01 4.60
N ALA A 32 2.64 -11.69 5.79
CA ALA A 32 1.23 -11.87 6.12
C ALA A 32 0.31 -11.02 5.23
N HIS A 33 0.69 -9.77 4.96
CA HIS A 33 -0.04 -8.87 4.06
C HIS A 33 -0.06 -9.40 2.63
N LEU A 34 1.09 -9.77 2.06
CA LEU A 34 1.22 -10.32 0.70
C LEU A 34 0.38 -11.57 0.48
N ARG A 35 0.28 -12.44 1.50
CA ARG A 35 -0.52 -13.67 1.43
C ARG A 35 -2.03 -13.43 1.51
N SER A 36 -2.44 -12.30 2.06
CA SER A 36 -3.84 -12.06 2.44
C SER A 36 -4.53 -11.00 1.60
N VAL A 37 -3.80 -9.99 1.11
CA VAL A 37 -4.33 -8.84 0.39
C VAL A 37 -3.89 -8.95 -1.09
N PRO A 38 -4.83 -9.22 -2.02
CA PRO A 38 -4.48 -9.36 -3.42
C PRO A 38 -4.07 -8.01 -4.04
N PHE A 39 -3.13 -8.05 -4.97
CA PHE A 39 -2.89 -6.93 -5.88
C PHE A 39 -3.90 -7.00 -7.03
N GLU A 40 -4.74 -5.98 -7.18
CA GLU A 40 -5.87 -5.99 -8.12
C GLU A 40 -6.28 -4.58 -8.58
N ASN A 41 -6.96 -4.51 -9.72
CA ASN A 41 -7.45 -3.28 -10.35
C ASN A 41 -8.97 -3.32 -10.66
N LEU A 42 -9.75 -4.14 -9.94
CA LEU A 42 -11.17 -4.35 -10.18
C LEU A 42 -12.00 -3.08 -10.03
N SER A 43 -11.61 -2.18 -9.12
CA SER A 43 -12.29 -0.88 -8.98
C SER A 43 -12.18 -0.03 -10.24
N ILE A 44 -11.04 -0.08 -10.96
CA ILE A 44 -10.87 0.61 -12.24
C ILE A 44 -11.82 0.01 -13.28
N HIS A 45 -11.85 -1.32 -13.40
CA HIS A 45 -12.76 -2.00 -14.34
C HIS A 45 -14.25 -1.80 -14.02
N ALA A 46 -14.58 -1.53 -12.76
CA ALA A 46 -15.94 -1.25 -12.31
C ALA A 46 -16.30 0.26 -12.35
N GLY A 47 -15.38 1.14 -12.76
CA GLY A 47 -15.59 2.60 -12.72
C GLY A 47 -15.78 3.14 -11.29
N GLU A 48 -15.31 2.43 -10.28
CA GLU A 48 -15.34 2.88 -8.88
C GLU A 48 -14.23 3.91 -8.64
N PRO A 49 -14.52 5.02 -7.94
CA PRO A 49 -13.51 6.02 -7.64
C PRO A 49 -12.41 5.45 -6.73
N ILE A 50 -11.15 5.79 -7.04
CA ILE A 50 -10.00 5.46 -6.20
C ILE A 50 -9.80 6.58 -5.19
N VAL A 51 -9.89 6.26 -3.90
CA VAL A 51 -9.78 7.23 -2.79
C VAL A 51 -8.69 6.81 -1.83
N LEU A 52 -7.62 7.60 -1.75
CA LEU A 52 -6.38 7.25 -1.02
C LEU A 52 -6.34 7.73 0.44
N THR A 53 -7.50 7.96 1.06
CA THR A 53 -7.55 8.30 2.49
C THR A 53 -7.47 7.02 3.35
N ASP A 54 -6.81 7.08 4.51
CA ASP A 54 -6.70 5.94 5.44
C ASP A 54 -8.06 5.28 5.71
N LYS A 55 -9.12 6.07 5.90
CA LYS A 55 -10.48 5.59 6.15
C LYS A 55 -11.06 4.83 4.96
N ALA A 56 -10.90 5.35 3.74
CA ALA A 56 -11.40 4.71 2.53
C ALA A 56 -10.65 3.41 2.24
N LEU A 57 -9.33 3.44 2.33
CA LEU A 57 -8.46 2.28 2.14
C LEU A 57 -8.76 1.18 3.17
N PHE A 58 -8.91 1.54 4.44
CA PHE A 58 -9.26 0.60 5.50
C PHE A 58 -10.60 -0.08 5.24
N ARG A 59 -11.65 0.70 4.90
CA ARG A 59 -12.96 0.15 4.54
C ARG A 59 -12.88 -0.79 3.34
N LYS A 60 -12.11 -0.44 2.31
CA LYS A 60 -11.97 -1.27 1.10
C LYS A 60 -11.23 -2.58 1.41
N ILE A 61 -10.02 -2.49 1.94
CA ILE A 61 -9.11 -3.65 2.04
C ILE A 61 -9.40 -4.50 3.28
N VAL A 62 -9.71 -3.88 4.42
CA VAL A 62 -9.95 -4.58 5.69
C VAL A 62 -11.41 -5.02 5.80
N GLU A 63 -12.35 -4.08 5.76
CA GLU A 63 -13.77 -4.39 6.02
C GLU A 63 -14.43 -5.14 4.86
N LYS A 64 -14.26 -4.66 3.62
CA LYS A 64 -14.79 -5.31 2.42
C LYS A 64 -13.90 -6.44 1.88
N ARG A 65 -12.76 -6.70 2.52
CA ARG A 65 -11.79 -7.75 2.15
C ARG A 65 -11.30 -7.70 0.69
N ARG A 66 -11.30 -6.51 0.07
CA ARG A 66 -10.76 -6.29 -1.28
C ARG A 66 -9.23 -6.18 -1.26
N GLY A 67 -8.66 -6.02 -2.45
CA GLY A 67 -7.27 -5.66 -2.65
C GLY A 67 -7.12 -4.23 -3.16
N GLY A 68 -6.03 -3.99 -3.88
CA GLY A 68 -5.83 -2.79 -4.66
C GLY A 68 -4.50 -2.83 -5.39
N PHE A 69 -4.23 -1.80 -6.17
CA PHE A 69 -2.92 -1.56 -6.77
C PHE A 69 -1.96 -0.86 -5.80
N CYS A 70 -0.75 -0.52 -6.27
CA CYS A 70 0.39 -0.15 -5.41
C CYS A 70 0.09 0.99 -4.42
N TYR A 71 -0.58 2.06 -4.86
CA TYR A 71 -0.91 3.19 -3.99
C TYR A 71 -1.85 2.82 -2.84
N GLU A 72 -2.82 1.96 -3.10
CA GLU A 72 -3.81 1.56 -2.08
C GLU A 72 -3.22 0.62 -1.05
N VAL A 73 -2.52 -0.43 -1.52
CA VAL A 73 -1.96 -1.45 -0.62
C VAL A 73 -0.79 -0.88 0.19
N ASN A 74 0.10 -0.10 -0.43
CA ASN A 74 1.23 0.51 0.28
C ASN A 74 0.79 1.64 1.19
N GLY A 75 -0.18 2.47 0.77
CA GLY A 75 -0.72 3.53 1.62
C GLY A 75 -1.32 2.97 2.91
N LEU A 76 -2.13 1.90 2.77
CA LEU A 76 -2.72 1.25 3.92
C LEU A 76 -1.70 0.49 4.78
N PHE A 77 -0.69 -0.15 4.17
CA PHE A 77 0.39 -0.80 4.92
C PHE A 77 1.24 0.20 5.70
N ALA A 78 1.56 1.36 5.11
CA ALA A 78 2.25 2.45 5.79
C ALA A 78 1.45 2.97 7.00
N ALA A 79 0.13 3.10 6.88
CA ALA A 79 -0.73 3.47 8.00
C ALA A 79 -0.65 2.46 9.16
N LEU A 80 -0.58 1.16 8.87
CA LEU A 80 -0.37 0.12 9.88
C LEU A 80 1.00 0.24 10.55
N LEU A 81 2.07 0.36 9.76
CA LEU A 81 3.43 0.46 10.27
C LEU A 81 3.59 1.68 11.19
N ARG A 82 3.07 2.85 10.80
CA ARG A 82 3.07 4.04 11.66
C ARG A 82 2.29 3.82 12.95
N ALA A 83 1.14 3.16 12.87
CA ALA A 83 0.34 2.85 14.06
C ALA A 83 1.04 1.90 15.04
N LEU A 84 1.94 1.05 14.54
CA LEU A 84 2.81 0.16 15.32
C LEU A 84 4.10 0.84 15.81
N GLY A 85 4.32 2.11 15.48
CA GLY A 85 5.49 2.88 15.93
C GLY A 85 6.71 2.79 15.03
N PHE A 86 6.59 2.26 13.80
CA PHE A 86 7.66 2.39 12.81
C PHE A 86 7.74 3.82 12.27
N GLU A 87 8.95 4.28 12.02
CA GLU A 87 9.18 5.46 11.18
C GLU A 87 9.03 5.06 9.70
N VAL A 88 8.18 5.80 8.96
CA VAL A 88 7.80 5.42 7.59
C VAL A 88 7.84 6.63 6.66
N THR A 89 8.76 6.60 5.71
CA THR A 89 8.84 7.51 4.56
C THR A 89 8.20 6.86 3.34
N MET A 90 7.34 7.59 2.64
CA MET A 90 6.72 7.14 1.39
C MET A 90 7.56 7.58 0.20
N LEU A 91 7.83 6.65 -0.71
CA LEU A 91 8.64 6.90 -1.91
C LEU A 91 7.86 6.56 -3.18
N ALA A 92 8.12 7.31 -4.25
CA ALA A 92 7.59 7.11 -5.59
C ALA A 92 8.67 6.48 -6.45
N ALA A 93 8.28 5.60 -7.38
CA ALA A 93 9.20 5.03 -8.35
C ALA A 93 8.50 4.83 -9.70
N GLY A 94 9.26 5.04 -10.77
CA GLY A 94 8.82 4.69 -12.13
C GLY A 94 8.98 3.18 -12.39
N VAL A 95 7.97 2.56 -13.00
CA VAL A 95 8.10 1.17 -13.46
C VAL A 95 9.07 1.12 -14.63
N ALA A 96 10.14 0.34 -14.50
CA ALA A 96 11.13 0.18 -15.57
C ALA A 96 10.46 -0.30 -16.87
N LYS A 97 10.66 0.45 -17.96
CA LYS A 97 10.26 0.00 -19.30
C LYS A 97 11.20 -1.13 -19.71
N LYS A 98 10.65 -2.22 -20.25
CA LYS A 98 11.46 -3.28 -20.85
C LYS A 98 12.11 -2.74 -22.12
N SER A 99 13.33 -2.22 -22.02
CA SER A 99 14.17 -1.99 -23.21
C SER A 99 14.49 -3.37 -23.81
N ARG A 100 14.40 -3.50 -25.15
CA ARG A 100 14.81 -4.75 -25.84
C ARG A 100 16.34 -4.95 -25.84
N SER A 101 17.09 -3.99 -25.32
CA SER A 101 18.51 -4.07 -25.01
C SER A 101 18.80 -3.01 -23.94
N ASP A 102 19.54 -3.40 -22.90
CA ASP A 102 20.24 -2.57 -21.91
C ASP A 102 19.81 -2.91 -20.48
N SER A 103 20.62 -3.79 -19.88
CA SER A 103 20.44 -4.40 -18.56
C SER A 103 20.78 -3.49 -17.38
N ASN A 104 20.75 -2.16 -17.53
CA ASN A 104 21.28 -1.26 -16.49
C ASN A 104 20.58 0.11 -16.35
N THR A 105 19.32 0.27 -16.76
CA THR A 105 18.60 1.52 -16.45
C THR A 105 18.28 1.59 -14.95
N PRO A 106 18.82 2.56 -14.19
CA PRO A 106 18.52 2.69 -12.77
C PRO A 106 17.05 3.05 -12.56
N LEU A 107 16.43 2.45 -11.54
CA LEU A 107 15.11 2.88 -11.06
C LEU A 107 15.23 4.32 -10.53
N VAL A 108 14.49 5.24 -11.13
CA VAL A 108 14.36 6.60 -10.60
C VAL A 108 13.38 6.54 -9.44
N VAL A 109 13.85 6.89 -8.24
CA VAL A 109 13.09 6.95 -6.99
C VAL A 109 13.08 8.39 -6.51
N SER A 110 11.91 8.91 -6.14
CA SER A 110 11.72 10.24 -5.54
C SER A 110 10.87 10.13 -4.28
N ASP A 111 10.90 11.12 -3.40
CA ASP A 111 9.97 11.15 -2.26
C ASP A 111 8.53 11.35 -2.74
N LEU A 112 7.56 10.70 -2.07
CA LEU A 112 6.14 10.99 -2.30
C LEU A 112 5.72 12.18 -1.43
N THR A 113 5.28 13.24 -2.10
CA THR A 113 4.62 14.41 -1.51
C THR A 113 3.11 14.37 -1.77
N GLU A 114 2.34 15.21 -1.09
CA GLU A 114 0.88 15.31 -1.31
C GLU A 114 0.51 15.64 -2.77
N ASN A 115 1.41 16.28 -3.52
CA ASN A 115 1.21 16.66 -4.92
C ASN A 115 1.41 15.49 -5.91
N ASP A 116 2.06 14.40 -5.50
CA ASP A 116 2.36 13.27 -6.39
C ASP A 116 1.16 12.33 -6.62
N PHE A 117 0.06 12.56 -5.90
CA PHE A 117 -1.18 11.80 -6.05
C PHE A 117 -2.13 12.40 -7.11
N GLY A 118 -1.79 13.53 -7.73
CA GLY A 118 -2.67 14.24 -8.67
C GLY A 118 -2.78 13.59 -10.07
N PRO A 119 -1.79 13.78 -10.97
CA PRO A 119 -1.98 13.53 -12.40
C PRO A 119 -2.06 12.05 -12.80
N VAL A 120 -1.81 11.11 -11.88
CA VAL A 120 -1.92 9.66 -12.15
C VAL A 120 -3.38 9.25 -12.41
N PHE A 121 -4.35 9.99 -11.87
CA PHE A 121 -5.77 9.65 -11.96
C PHE A 121 -6.54 10.42 -13.04
N ASP A 122 -5.96 11.47 -13.63
CA ASP A 122 -6.62 12.32 -14.63
C ASP A 122 -6.87 11.62 -15.98
N HIS A 123 -6.29 10.43 -16.17
CA HIS A 123 -6.43 9.62 -17.40
C HIS A 123 -7.20 8.30 -17.18
N LEU A 124 -7.82 8.10 -16.01
CA LEU A 124 -8.56 6.88 -15.66
C LEU A 124 -10.08 7.09 -15.52
N THR A 125 -10.61 8.24 -15.96
CA THR A 125 -12.05 8.54 -16.09
C THR A 125 -12.50 8.49 -17.54
#